data_AF-A0A3C0EWC7-F1
#
_entry.id   AF-A0A3C0EWC7-F1
#
_cell.length_a   1.000
_cell.length_b   1.000
_cell.length_c   1.000
_cell.angle_alpha   90.00
_cell.angle_beta   90.00
_cell.angle_gamma   90.00
#
_symmetry.space_group_name_H-M   'P 1'
#
loop_
_entity.id
_entity.type
_entity.pdbx_description
1 polymer ?
#
loop_
_entity_poly.entity_id
_entity_poly.type
_entity_poly.pdbx_seq_one_letter_code
_entity_poly.pdbx_strand_id
1 'polypeptide(L)' 'WITNPSMLVRVYHDASTAEVVSYQGHRNLKPRYSQPNSKMYHADEKMQVNKFLGECLTLCLKVGRSTSASELLFKI' A
#
# COMPACT_ATOMS: atom_id res chain seq x y z
N TRP A 1 12.49 17.34 -5.09
CA TRP A 1 12.46 16.04 -5.78
C TRP A 1 11.48 15.12 -5.04
N ILE A 2 10.52 14.50 -5.72
CA ILE A 2 9.63 13.50 -5.11
C ILE A 2 10.27 12.13 -5.28
N THR A 3 10.45 11.40 -4.19
CA THR A 3 10.85 9.99 -4.24
C THR A 3 9.61 9.16 -4.51
N ASN A 4 9.68 8.26 -5.51
CA ASN A 4 8.58 7.35 -5.77
C ASN A 4 8.35 6.46 -4.54
N PRO A 5 7.09 6.28 -4.10
CA PRO A 5 6.81 5.43 -2.96
C PRO A 5 7.18 3.98 -3.28
N SER A 6 7.99 3.36 -2.42
CA SER A 6 8.31 1.94 -2.49
C SER A 6 7.60 1.17 -1.38
N MET A 7 6.85 0.14 -1.77
CA MET A 7 6.11 -0.74 -0.86
C MET A 7 6.40 -2.20 -1.17
N LEU A 8 6.49 -3.02 -0.12
CA LEU A 8 6.27 -4.46 -0.25
C LEU A 8 4.89 -4.79 0.30
N VAL A 9 4.08 -5.44 -0.53
CA VAL A 9 2.69 -5.79 -0.22
C VAL A 9 2.58 -7.30 -0.10
N ARG A 10 1.89 -7.76 0.95
CA ARG A 10 1.48 -9.16 1.09
C ARG A 10 -0.02 -9.26 0.79
N VAL A 11 -0.37 -10.22 -0.06
CA VAL A 11 -1.76 -10.52 -0.44
C VAL A 11 -2.18 -11.79 0.27
N TYR A 12 -3.39 -11.77 0.86
CA TYR A 12 -4.03 -12.88 1.53
C TYR A 12 -5.25 -13.29 0.72
N HIS A 13 -5.21 -14.50 0.14
CA HIS A 13 -6.28 -15.00 -0.70
C HIS A 13 -7.51 -15.45 0.10
N ASP A 14 -7.27 -16.11 1.23
CA ASP A 14 -8.30 -16.60 2.16
C ASP A 14 -9.12 -15.46 2.78
N ALA A 15 -8.46 -14.37 3.16
CA ALA A 15 -9.09 -13.19 3.74
C ALA A 15 -9.44 -12.11 2.70
N SER A 16 -9.20 -12.36 1.41
CA SER A 16 -9.45 -11.40 0.31
C SER A 16 -8.93 -9.99 0.60
N THR A 17 -7.72 -9.90 1.16
CA THR A 17 -7.16 -8.64 1.66
C THR A 17 -5.67 -8.53 1.33
N ALA A 18 -5.11 -7.35 1.52
CA ALA A 18 -3.68 -7.09 1.36
C ALA A 18 -3.19 -6.11 2.42
N GLU A 19 -1.92 -6.23 2.78
CA GLU A 19 -1.27 -5.28 3.70
C GLU A 19 0.12 -4.88 3.21
N VAL A 20 0.56 -3.69 3.60
CA VAL A 20 1.93 -3.24 3.37
C VAL A 20 2.82 -3.79 4.48
N VAL A 21 3.76 -4.66 4.13
CA VAL A 21 4.72 -5.26 5.08
C VAL A 21 6.02 -4.45 5.18
N SER A 22 6.29 -3.59 4.20
CA SER A 22 7.41 -2.66 4.20
C SER A 22 7.07 -1.37 3.46
N TYR A 23 7.55 -0.23 3.98
CA TYR A 23 7.42 1.07 3.35
C TYR A 23 8.74 1.85 3.44
N GLN A 24 9.25 2.32 2.30
CA GLN A 24 10.45 3.16 2.22
C GLN A 24 11.65 2.62 3.03
N GLY A 25 11.95 1.33 2.87
CA GLY A 25 13.06 0.66 3.57
C GLY A 25 12.75 0.22 5.01
N HIS A 26 11.64 0.65 5.60
CA HIS A 26 11.21 0.23 6.93
C HIS A 26 10.38 -1.05 6.84
N ARG A 27 10.71 -2.05 7.67
CA ARG A 27 10.03 -3.34 7.76
C ARG A 27 9.45 -3.52 9.16
N ASN A 28 8.59 -4.53 9.34
CA ASN A 28 8.00 -4.90 10.63
C ASN A 28 7.23 -3.73 11.28
N LEU A 29 6.43 -3.03 10.48
CA LEU A 29 5.54 -1.96 10.94
C LEU A 29 4.57 -2.52 11.99
N LYS A 30 4.60 -1.96 13.20
CA LYS A 30 3.72 -2.38 14.29
C LYS A 30 2.34 -1.77 14.10
N PRO A 31 1.25 -2.47 14.48
CA PRO A 31 -0.10 -1.91 14.45
C PRO A 31 -0.23 -0.61 15.24
N ARG A 32 0.50 -0.50 16.36
CA ARG A 32 0.57 0.71 17.18
C ARG A 32 1.94 0.87 17.84
N TYR A 33 2.43 2.11 17.90
CA TYR A 33 3.64 2.48 18.63
C TYR A 33 3.29 3.28 19.89
N SER A 34 3.83 2.87 21.05
CA SER A 34 3.77 3.65 22.29
C SER A 34 4.64 4.90 22.17
N GLN A 35 4.23 6.01 22.77
CA GLN A 35 5.04 7.23 22.80
C GLN A 35 5.60 7.48 24.21
N PRO A 36 6.86 7.95 24.31
CA PRO A 36 7.80 8.23 23.22
C PRO A 36 8.40 6.94 22.63
N ASN A 37 8.68 6.91 21.32
CA ASN A 37 9.43 5.83 20.70
C ASN A 37 10.74 6.34 20.08
N SER A 38 11.85 5.66 20.37
CA SER A 38 13.20 6.08 19.93
C SER A 38 13.38 6.14 18.41
N LYS A 39 12.53 5.44 17.66
CA LYS A 39 12.54 5.42 16.19
C LYS A 39 11.61 6.48 15.58
N MET A 40 10.95 7.28 16.42
CA MET A 40 10.09 8.41 16.04
C MET A 40 8.97 8.06 15.06
N TYR A 41 8.45 6.83 15.09
CA TYR A 41 7.27 6.44 14.34
C TYR A 41 6.01 7.14 14.86
N HIS A 42 5.04 7.38 13.97
CA HIS A 42 3.72 7.77 14.40
C HIS A 42 3.02 6.61 15.12
N ALA A 43 2.07 6.94 16.00
CA ALA A 43 1.38 5.95 16.82
C ALA A 43 0.64 4.91 15.96
N ASP A 44 0.10 5.32 14.81
CA ASP A 44 -0.75 4.55 13.90
C ASP A 44 -0.13 4.39 12.49
N GLU A 45 1.20 4.48 12.39
CA GLU A 45 1.95 4.42 11.11
C GLU A 45 1.51 3.28 10.19
N LYS A 46 1.31 2.07 10.74
CA LYS A 46 0.86 0.89 9.98
C LYS A 46 -0.50 1.11 9.31
N MET A 47 -1.43 1.74 10.02
CA MET A 47 -2.76 2.06 9.49
C MET A 47 -2.65 3.10 8.38
N GLN A 48 -1.84 4.15 8.58
CA GLN A 48 -1.64 5.20 7.58
C GLN A 48 -1.05 4.64 6.28
N VAL A 49 -0.03 3.80 6.36
CA VAL A 49 0.60 3.19 5.17
C VAL A 49 -0.36 2.24 4.44
N ASN A 50 -1.14 1.41 5.16
CA ASN A 50 -2.15 0.56 4.55
C ASN A 50 -3.26 1.39 3.86
N LYS A 51 -3.67 2.50 4.49
CA LYS A 51 -4.64 3.43 3.90
C LYS A 51 -4.09 4.06 2.62
N PHE A 52 -2.84 4.50 2.64
CA PHE A 52 -2.19 5.10 1.49
C PHE A 52 -2.11 4.13 0.29
N LEU A 53 -1.80 2.84 0.53
CA LEU A 53 -1.91 1.81 -0.52
C LEU A 53 -3.32 1.76 -1.12
N GLY A 54 -4.35 1.75 -0.28
CA GLY A 54 -5.75 1.74 -0.73
C GLY A 54 -6.12 2.98 -1.56
N GLU A 55 -5.65 4.16 -1.18
CA GLU A 55 -5.84 5.40 -1.92
C GLU A 55 -5.14 5.36 -3.29
N CYS A 56 -3.89 4.87 -3.34
CA CYS A 56 -3.17 4.69 -4.60
C CYS A 56 -3.89 3.71 -5.54
N LEU A 57 -4.31 2.55 -5.04
CA LEU A 57 -5.04 1.55 -5.85
C LEU A 57 -6.38 2.09 -6.32
N THR A 58 -7.10 2.81 -5.45
CA THR A 58 -8.37 3.47 -5.81
C THR A 58 -8.14 4.48 -6.94
N LEU A 59 -7.07 5.27 -6.87
CA LEU A 59 -6.69 6.19 -7.95
C LEU A 59 -6.38 5.41 -9.23
N CYS A 60 -5.55 4.36 -9.16
CA CYS A 60 -5.25 3.51 -10.31
C CYS A 60 -6.50 2.89 -10.94
N LEU A 61 -7.50 2.49 -10.18
CA LEU A 61 -8.75 1.97 -10.73
C LEU A 61 -9.62 3.05 -11.37
N LYS A 62 -9.63 4.27 -10.80
CA LYS A 62 -10.44 5.39 -11.30
C LYS A 62 -9.86 6.04 -12.56
N VAL A 63 -8.55 6.22 -12.62
CA VAL A 63 -7.88 6.99 -13.68
C VAL A 63 -6.79 6.22 -14.41
N GLY A 64 -6.42 5.03 -13.93
CA GLY A 64 -5.36 4.23 -14.53
C GLY A 64 -5.77 3.75 -15.91
N ARG A 65 -5.14 4.32 -16.93
CA ARG A 65 -5.22 3.84 -18.30
C ARG A 65 -4.13 2.78 -18.46
N SER A 66 -4.52 1.52 -18.49
CA SER A 66 -3.60 0.46 -18.89
C SER A 66 -3.40 0.54 -20.41
N THR A 67 -2.16 0.62 -20.86
CA THR A 67 -1.81 0.55 -22.29
C THR A 67 -2.07 -0.85 -22.87
N SER A 68 -2.25 -1.87 -22.03
CA SER A 68 -2.52 -3.26 -22.43
C SER A 68 -3.96 -3.73 -22.21
N ALA A 69 -4.84 -2.90 -21.61
CA ALA A 69 -6.23 -3.31 -21.32
C ALA A 69 -7.14 -3.33 -22.56
N SER A 70 -6.64 -3.06 -23.76
CA SER A 70 -7.40 -3.20 -25.01
C SER A 70 -7.65 -4.66 -25.39
N GLU A 71 -6.90 -5.65 -24.89
CA GLU A 71 -7.07 -7.05 -25.32
C GLU A 71 -8.05 -7.88 -24.47
N LEU A 72 -8.40 -7.44 -23.25
CA LEU A 72 -9.30 -8.20 -22.37
C LEU A 72 -10.77 -7.79 -22.45
N LEU A 73 -11.09 -6.65 -23.06
CA LEU A 73 -12.48 -6.16 -23.21
C LEU A 73 -13.20 -6.65 -24.47
N PHE A 74 -12.52 -7.34 -25.40
CA PHE A 74 -13.12 -7.85 -26.64
C PHE A 74 -13.26 -9.39 -26.69
N LYS A 75 -13.13 -10.08 -25.56
CA LYS A 75 -13.26 -11.55 -25.46
C LYS A 75 -14.41 -12.01 -24.55
N ILE A 76 -15.54 -11.30 -24.58
CA ILE A 76 -16.83 -11.78 -24.07
C ILE A 76 -17.76 -12.00 -25.25
#